data_AF-A0A537R826-F1
#
_entry.id   AF-A0A537R826-F1
#
_cell.length_a   1.000
_cell.length_b   1.000
_cell.length_c   1.000
_cell.angle_alpha   90.00
_cell.angle_beta   90.00
_cell.angle_gamma   90.00
#
_symmetry.space_group_name_H-M   'P 1'
#
loop_
_entity.id
_entity.type
_entity.pdbx_description
1 polymer ?
#
loop_
_entity_poly.entity_id
_entity_poly.type
_entity_poly.pdbx_seq_one_letter_code
_entity_poly.pdbx_strand_id
1 'polypeptide(L)'
;MRQQIKQINRGILQMPKPSQIKERMEVKGSDGKHVGTVLEIERGRLKLASGGMEHDIDIAMVDAVENDAVRLRSTAEQAVRTWH
;
A
#
# COMPACT_ATOMS: atom_id res chain seq x y z
N MET A 1 11.94 -34.37 22.51
CA MET A 1 12.15 -33.08 23.22
C MET A 1 12.76 -32.09 22.25
N ARG A 2 12.07 -30.97 21.93
CA ARG A 2 12.61 -29.66 21.48
C ARG A 2 13.42 -29.65 20.15
N GLN A 3 13.18 -28.83 19.12
CA GLN A 3 12.30 -27.70 18.87
C GLN A 3 12.02 -27.61 17.37
N GLN A 4 10.80 -27.22 17.01
CA GLN A 4 10.36 -26.90 15.65
C GLN A 4 11.05 -25.61 15.20
N ILE A 5 11.90 -25.71 14.17
CA ILE A 5 12.64 -24.59 13.60
C ILE A 5 11.61 -23.64 12.95
N LYS A 6 11.43 -22.48 13.58
CA LYS A 6 10.57 -21.38 13.11
C LYS A 6 11.09 -20.92 11.75
N GLN A 7 10.32 -21.20 10.71
CA GLN A 7 10.61 -20.81 9.34
C GLN A 7 10.71 -19.28 9.26
N ILE A 8 11.93 -18.76 9.23
CA ILE A 8 12.21 -17.35 8.97
C ILE A 8 12.10 -17.11 7.46
N ASN A 9 10.87 -17.00 6.98
CA ASN A 9 10.62 -16.45 5.64
C ASN A 9 11.00 -14.96 5.68
N ARG A 10 12.28 -14.65 5.39
CA ARG A 10 12.64 -13.32 4.90
C ARG A 10 12.01 -13.21 3.52
N GLY A 11 10.76 -12.75 3.52
CA GLY A 11 9.90 -12.73 2.35
C GLY A 11 10.59 -12.06 1.19
N ILE A 12 10.74 -12.82 0.11
CA ILE A 12 10.70 -12.28 -1.25
C ILE A 12 9.56 -11.26 -1.20
N LEU A 13 9.84 -9.97 -1.39
CA LEU A 13 8.82 -8.92 -1.41
C LEU A 13 7.78 -9.34 -2.43
N GLN A 14 6.73 -10.01 -1.98
CA GLN A 14 5.56 -10.29 -2.77
C GLN A 14 4.91 -8.92 -2.90
N MET A 15 5.40 -8.14 -3.86
CA MET A 15 4.65 -7.02 -4.39
C MET A 15 3.23 -7.55 -4.59
N PRO A 16 2.20 -7.00 -3.93
CA PRO A 16 0.85 -7.39 -4.24
C PRO A 16 0.72 -7.22 -5.75
N LYS A 17 0.25 -8.27 -6.43
CA LYS A 17 0.13 -8.21 -7.88
C LYS A 17 -0.67 -6.95 -8.17
N PRO A 18 -0.19 -6.01 -9.01
CA PRO A 18 -0.93 -4.77 -9.28
C PRO A 18 -2.37 -5.05 -9.73
N SER A 19 -2.62 -6.23 -10.33
CA SER A 19 -3.94 -6.77 -10.64
C SER A 19 -4.92 -6.91 -9.46
N GLN A 20 -4.45 -6.90 -8.20
CA GLN A 20 -5.29 -6.94 -7.01
C GLN A 20 -5.72 -5.55 -6.54
N ILE A 21 -4.99 -4.51 -6.96
CA ILE A 21 -5.33 -3.13 -6.61
C ILE A 21 -6.35 -2.65 -7.64
N LYS A 22 -7.55 -2.34 -7.16
CA LYS A 22 -8.65 -1.87 -7.98
C LYS A 22 -8.88 -0.38 -7.72
N GLU A 23 -9.44 0.29 -8.71
CA GLU A 23 -10.03 1.61 -8.53
C GLU A 23 -11.01 1.61 -7.33
N ARG A 24 -11.14 2.76 -6.68
CA ARG A 24 -11.99 3.00 -5.50
C ARG A 24 -11.59 2.27 -4.22
N MET A 25 -10.51 1.49 -4.22
CA MET A 25 -9.99 0.90 -2.97
C MET A 25 -9.48 1.98 -2.02
N GLU A 26 -9.63 1.75 -0.72
CA GLU A 26 -9.13 2.66 0.30
C GLU A 26 -7.60 2.51 0.44
N VAL A 27 -6.87 3.61 0.54
CA VAL A 27 -5.42 3.60 0.82
C VAL A 27 -5.21 3.95 2.29
N LYS A 28 -4.54 3.07 3.02
CA LYS A 28 -4.22 3.23 4.45
C LYS A 28 -2.73 3.25 4.69
N GLY A 29 -2.29 4.11 5.60
CA GLY A 29 -0.95 4.05 6.17
C GLY A 29 -0.72 2.78 6.98
N SER A 30 0.54 2.51 7.33
CA SER A 30 0.91 1.42 8.23
C SER A 30 0.34 1.60 9.65
N ASP A 31 -0.01 2.83 10.02
CA ASP A 31 -0.75 3.18 11.23
C ASP A 31 -2.27 2.96 11.11
N GLY A 32 -2.75 2.51 9.95
CA GLY A 32 -4.17 2.24 9.68
C GLY A 32 -5.01 3.47 9.38
N LYS A 33 -4.43 4.68 9.43
CA LYS A 33 -5.12 5.91 9.06
C LYS A 33 -5.35 6.00 7.55
N HIS A 34 -6.45 6.65 7.18
CA HIS A 34 -6.82 6.93 5.80
C HIS A 34 -5.83 7.90 5.15
N VAL A 35 -5.37 7.57 3.94
CA VAL A 35 -4.51 8.41 3.10
C VAL A 35 -5.30 8.95 1.92
N GLY A 36 -6.10 8.11 1.28
CA GLY A 36 -6.90 8.49 0.12
C GLY A 36 -7.62 7.29 -0.48
N THR A 37 -8.09 7.45 -1.71
CA THR A 37 -8.81 6.41 -2.47
C THR A 37 -8.09 6.16 -3.78
N VAL A 38 -7.82 4.89 -4.11
CA VAL A 38 -7.17 4.49 -5.37
C VAL A 38 -7.99 4.98 -6.55
N LEU A 39 -7.32 5.63 -7.50
CA LEU A 39 -7.89 5.96 -8.82
C LEU A 39 -7.43 4.92 -9.83
N GLU A 40 -6.12 4.80 -10.03
CA GLU A 40 -5.51 3.96 -11.07
C GLU A 40 -4.07 3.63 -10.71
N ILE A 41 -3.53 2.55 -11.28
CA ILE A 41 -2.08 2.31 -11.31
C ILE A 41 -1.55 2.50 -12.72
N GLU A 42 -0.62 3.44 -12.89
CA GLU A 42 -0.01 3.73 -14.18
C GLU A 42 1.50 3.82 -14.05
N ARG A 43 2.23 3.10 -14.90
CA ARG A 43 3.71 3.12 -14.99
C ARG A 43 4.44 2.94 -13.64
N GLY A 44 3.89 2.10 -12.75
CA GLY A 44 4.47 1.84 -11.43
C GLY A 44 4.15 2.90 -10.37
N ARG A 45 3.20 3.80 -10.66
CA ARG A 45 2.68 4.76 -9.69
C ARG A 45 1.23 4.45 -9.37
N LEU A 46 0.88 4.59 -8.10
CA LEU A 46 -0.48 4.50 -7.61
C LEU A 46 -1.04 5.91 -7.52
N LYS A 47 -2.00 6.22 -8.40
CA LYS A 47 -2.79 7.46 -8.35
C LYS A 47 -3.88 7.29 -7.31
N LEU A 48 -4.08 8.30 -6.48
CA LEU A 48 -5.09 8.33 -5.44
C LEU A 48 -5.71 9.71 -5.31
N ALA A 49 -7.00 9.76 -4.96
CA ALA A 49 -7.70 10.98 -4.60
C ALA A 49 -7.71 11.15 -3.08
N SER A 50 -7.40 12.35 -2.60
CA SER A 50 -7.54 12.72 -1.19
C SER A 50 -7.98 14.18 -1.07
N GLY A 51 -9.00 14.45 -0.26
CA GLY A 51 -9.48 15.82 -0.02
C GLY A 51 -9.94 16.57 -1.29
N GLY A 52 -10.31 15.86 -2.36
CA GLY A 52 -10.70 16.47 -3.64
C GLY A 52 -9.53 16.79 -4.58
N MET A 53 -8.30 16.43 -4.22
CA MET A 53 -7.11 16.53 -5.07
C MET A 53 -6.63 15.16 -5.50
N GLU A 54 -6.05 15.10 -6.70
CA GLU A 54 -5.38 13.91 -7.23
C GLU A 54 -3.90 13.97 -6.83
N HIS A 55 -3.39 12.86 -6.31
CA HIS A 55 -2.00 12.66 -5.91
C HIS A 55 -1.50 11.34 -6.46
N ASP A 56 -0.18 11.19 -6.59
CA ASP A 56 0.43 9.90 -6.86
C ASP A 56 1.54 9.55 -5.87
N ILE A 57 1.71 8.24 -5.65
CA ILE A 57 2.80 7.67 -4.87
C ILE A 57 3.44 6.52 -5.64
N ASP A 58 4.69 6.21 -5.29
CA ASP A 58 5.38 5.06 -5.85
C ASP A 58 4.75 3.74 -5.38
N ILE A 59 4.51 2.80 -6.30
CA ILE A 59 3.92 1.50 -5.96
C ILE A 59 4.80 0.69 -4.99
N ALA A 60 6.10 0.97 -4.91
CA ALA A 60 7.00 0.36 -3.93
C ALA A 60 6.67 0.75 -2.48
N MET A 61 5.80 1.74 -2.25
CA MET A 61 5.28 2.06 -0.92
C MET A 61 4.17 1.09 -0.47
N VAL A 62 3.57 0.35 -1.40
CA VAL A 62 2.53 -0.62 -1.07
C VAL A 62 3.15 -1.84 -0.42
N ASP A 63 2.68 -2.18 0.78
CA ASP A 63 3.10 -3.35 1.55
C ASP A 63 2.19 -4.55 1.28
N ALA A 64 0.87 -4.33 1.34
CA ALA A 64 -0.12 -5.38 1.14
C ALA A 64 -1.46 -4.81 0.63
N VAL A 65 -2.33 -5.68 0.13
CA VAL A 65 -3.75 -5.37 -0.15
C VAL A 65 -4.59 -6.29 0.72
N GLU A 66 -5.32 -5.71 1.66
CA GLU A 66 -6.07 -6.45 2.69
C GLU A 66 -7.40 -5.74 2.95
N ASN A 67 -8.49 -6.50 3.14
CA ASN A 67 -9.82 -5.94 3.46
C ASN A 67 -10.32 -4.90 2.44
N ASP A 68 -10.12 -5.14 1.14
CA ASP A 68 -10.44 -4.17 0.06
C ASP A 68 -9.71 -2.81 0.21
N ALA A 69 -8.59 -2.79 0.95
CA ALA A 69 -7.76 -1.61 1.13
C ALA A 69 -6.28 -1.90 0.79
N VAL A 70 -5.63 -0.90 0.21
CA VAL A 70 -4.19 -0.87 -0.03
C VAL A 70 -3.50 -0.39 1.25
N ARG A 71 -2.61 -1.21 1.80
CA ARG A 71 -1.83 -0.88 2.99
C ARG A 71 -0.43 -0.45 2.59
N LEU A 72 -0.05 0.75 3.01
CA LEU A 72 1.29 1.28 2.79
C LEU A 72 2.24 0.83 3.88
N ARG A 73 3.53 0.73 3.55
CA ARG A 73 4.61 0.50 4.51
C ARG A 73 4.89 1.71 5.41
N SER A 74 4.54 2.91 4.93
CA SER A 74 4.70 4.19 5.64
C SER A 74 3.41 4.61 6.33
N THR A 75 3.51 5.46 7.36
CA THR A 75 2.33 6.05 8.00
C THR A 75 1.60 7.00 7.06
N ALA A 76 0.34 7.28 7.35
CA ALA A 76 -0.46 8.19 6.52
C ALA A 76 0.19 9.57 6.38
N GLU A 77 0.71 10.13 7.47
CA GLU A 77 1.39 11.43 7.46
C GLU A 77 2.66 11.43 6.59
N GLN A 78 3.41 10.32 6.56
CA GLN A 78 4.60 10.20 5.71
C GLN A 78 4.23 10.04 4.23
N ALA A 79 3.15 9.32 3.94
CA ALA A 79 2.63 9.19 2.57
C ALA A 79 2.20 10.55 2.03
N VAL A 80 1.46 11.33 2.82
CA VAL A 80 1.00 12.70 2.47
C VAL A 80 2.17 13.63 2.15
N ARG A 81 3.28 13.52 2.89
CA ARG A 81 4.49 14.32 2.64
C ARG A 81 5.23 13.96 1.36
N THR A 82 4.94 12.78 0.80
CA THR A 82 5.56 12.29 -0.43
C THR A 82 4.62 12.39 -1.64
N TRP A 83 3.42 12.93 -1.45
CA TRP A 83 2.54 13.22 -2.58
C TRP A 83 3.26 14.13 -3.57
N HIS A 84 3.20 13.72 -4.83
CA HIS A 84 3.66 14.50 -5.98
C HIS A 84 2.49 15.18 -6.69
#